data_AF-A0A450V9P2-F1
#
_entry.id   AF-A0A450V9P2-F1
#
_cell.length_a   1.000
_cell.length_b   1.000
_cell.length_c   1.000
_cell.angle_alpha   90.00
_cell.angle_beta   90.00
_cell.angle_gamma   90.00
#
_symmetry.space_group_name_H-M   'P 1'
#
loop_
_entity.id
_entity.type
_entity.pdbx_description
1 polymer ?
#
loop_
_entity_poly.entity_id
_entity_poly.type
_entity_poly.pdbx_seq_one_letter_code
_entity_poly.pdbx_strand_id
1 'polypeptide(L)'
;PTKRRLRNHHELCRTIQSWGPFTILFTLPTRSGEEPPELRKSRVSTASHTVAADSAPAAMSGTVASSSSLDGLVRQKLAGKFSSHPGIRFGDGSYYLPTLGEVQSILEESQLNRRKWLAERFDCDDFAYVLKGEMSVHAYESNEFRFPLCVGIVWGNFDWVDGYHAVNWFIDSSGEIRFIEPQDDKIFELSRCQGQISLLLV
;
A
#
# COMPACT_ATOMS: atom_id res chain seq x y z
N PRO A 1 -26.46 -7.40 -38.13
CA PRO A 1 -26.39 -5.91 -38.12
C PRO A 1 -27.45 -5.33 -37.17
N THR A 2 -27.10 -5.22 -35.89
CA THR A 2 -28.02 -4.74 -34.85
C THR A 2 -27.22 -3.81 -33.93
N LYS A 3 -27.38 -2.51 -34.16
CA LYS A 3 -26.71 -1.42 -33.42
C LYS A 3 -27.29 -1.32 -32.02
N ARG A 4 -26.49 -1.64 -31.00
CA ARG A 4 -26.82 -1.40 -29.59
C ARG A 4 -26.33 -0.01 -29.20
N ARG A 5 -27.28 0.85 -28.82
CA ARG A 5 -27.11 2.27 -28.48
C ARG A 5 -26.63 2.37 -27.02
N LEU A 6 -25.39 2.79 -26.80
CA LEU A 6 -24.87 3.13 -25.47
C LEU A 6 -25.53 4.43 -25.00
N ARG A 7 -26.07 4.45 -23.79
CA ARG A 7 -26.59 5.66 -23.12
C ARG A 7 -25.52 6.21 -22.19
N ASN A 8 -25.41 7.54 -22.22
CA ASN A 8 -24.46 8.36 -21.48
C ASN A 8 -24.68 8.27 -19.95
N HIS A 9 -23.60 8.06 -19.20
CA HIS A 9 -23.52 8.13 -17.74
C HIS A 9 -23.01 9.52 -17.31
N HIS A 10 -23.89 10.52 -17.31
CA HIS A 10 -23.62 11.81 -16.69
C HIS A 10 -24.90 12.33 -16.03
N GLU A 11 -25.09 11.96 -14.77
CA GLU A 11 -25.83 12.72 -13.74
C GLU A 11 -26.07 11.83 -12.52
N LEU A 12 -25.17 11.84 -11.54
CA LEU A 12 -25.48 11.38 -10.17
C LEU A 12 -24.40 11.82 -9.17
N CYS A 13 -24.24 13.13 -8.98
CA CYS A 13 -23.48 13.66 -7.84
C CYS A 13 -24.07 15.00 -7.39
N ARG A 14 -25.22 14.98 -6.71
CA ARG A 14 -25.62 16.00 -5.74
C ARG A 14 -26.51 15.37 -4.69
N THR A 15 -25.99 15.16 -3.49
CA THR A 15 -26.65 15.39 -2.19
C THR A 15 -25.60 15.10 -1.09
N ILE A 16 -24.97 16.15 -0.56
CA ILE A 16 -24.24 16.09 0.71
C ILE A 16 -25.23 16.52 1.78
N GLN A 17 -25.73 15.58 2.57
CA GLN A 17 -26.43 15.85 3.82
C GLN A 17 -25.42 15.80 4.97
N SER A 18 -25.44 16.83 5.80
CA SER A 18 -24.66 16.97 7.03
C SER A 18 -25.10 15.95 8.08
N TRP A 19 -24.17 15.16 8.60
CA TRP A 19 -24.39 14.28 9.74
C TRP A 19 -23.91 14.98 11.02
N GLY A 20 -24.82 15.14 11.99
CA GLY A 20 -24.51 15.61 13.34
C GLY A 20 -23.85 14.51 14.19
N PRO A 21 -23.39 14.84 15.41
CA PRO A 21 -22.60 13.92 16.22
C PRO A 21 -23.49 12.83 16.83
N PHE A 22 -23.24 11.57 16.47
CA PHE A 22 -23.78 10.41 17.17
C PHE A 22 -22.78 9.96 18.24
N THR A 23 -23.15 10.10 19.51
CA THR A 23 -22.45 9.43 20.63
C THR A 23 -23.01 8.02 20.75
N ILE A 24 -22.24 7.02 20.36
CA ILE A 24 -22.59 5.61 20.54
C ILE A 24 -22.05 5.15 21.90
N LEU A 25 -22.93 4.95 22.88
CA LEU A 25 -22.60 4.25 24.12
C LEU A 25 -22.70 2.74 23.86
N PHE A 26 -21.57 2.04 23.88
CA PHE A 26 -21.55 0.57 23.89
C PHE A 26 -21.59 0.06 25.33
N THR A 27 -22.67 -0.61 25.71
CA THR A 27 -22.69 -1.52 26.87
C THR A 27 -22.42 -2.93 26.38
N LEU A 28 -21.27 -3.48 26.75
CA LEU A 28 -20.93 -4.88 26.47
C LEU A 28 -21.58 -5.78 27.54
N PRO A 29 -22.32 -6.83 27.15
CA PRO A 29 -22.79 -7.84 28.09
C PRO A 29 -21.62 -8.73 28.53
N THR A 30 -21.44 -8.88 29.85
CA THR A 30 -20.53 -9.87 30.42
C THR A 30 -21.12 -11.27 30.25
N ARG A 31 -20.54 -12.06 29.34
CA ARG A 31 -20.84 -13.48 29.20
C ARG A 31 -19.96 -14.27 30.16
N SER A 32 -20.57 -14.80 31.22
CA SER A 32 -19.95 -15.74 32.15
C SER A 32 -20.09 -17.17 31.64
N GLY A 33 -18.97 -17.88 31.52
CA GLY A 33 -18.93 -19.34 31.64
C GLY A 33 -19.03 -20.13 30.33
N GLU A 34 -17.94 -20.22 29.58
CA GLU A 34 -17.65 -21.38 28.73
C GLU A 34 -16.21 -21.82 29.00
N GLU A 35 -16.03 -23.08 29.43
CA GLU A 35 -14.71 -23.69 29.60
C GLU A 35 -14.05 -23.92 28.23
N PRO A 36 -12.74 -23.69 28.10
CA PRO A 36 -12.03 -23.86 26.85
C PRO A 36 -11.86 -25.36 26.51
N PRO A 37 -12.04 -25.75 25.23
CA PRO A 37 -11.85 -27.12 24.79
C PRO A 37 -10.38 -27.55 24.85
N GLU A 38 -10.19 -28.80 25.27
CA GLU A 38 -8.90 -29.47 25.47
C GLU A 38 -8.09 -29.56 24.15
N LEU A 39 -6.88 -28.97 24.15
CA LEU A 39 -5.97 -28.98 22.99
C LEU A 39 -5.43 -30.39 22.72
N ARG A 40 -5.90 -31.00 21.63
CA ARG A 40 -5.41 -32.29 21.12
C ARG A 40 -4.10 -32.08 20.34
N LYS A 41 -2.98 -32.50 20.94
CA LYS A 41 -1.63 -32.44 20.31
C LYS A 41 -1.54 -33.43 19.14
N SER A 42 -1.61 -32.94 17.90
CA SER A 42 -1.27 -33.72 16.71
C SER A 42 0.25 -33.80 16.54
N ARG A 43 0.78 -35.01 16.35
CA ARG A 43 2.19 -35.24 16.01
C ARG A 43 2.44 -34.80 14.58
N VAL A 44 3.18 -33.71 14.40
CA VAL A 44 3.69 -33.27 13.11
C VAL A 44 4.95 -34.08 12.78
N SER A 45 4.94 -34.72 11.61
CA SER A 45 6.06 -35.44 11.02
C SER A 45 7.05 -34.44 10.43
N THR A 46 8.29 -34.45 10.91
CA THR A 46 9.39 -33.58 10.44
C THR A 46 10.06 -34.19 9.22
N ALA A 47 9.67 -33.76 8.02
CA ALA A 47 10.46 -33.97 6.81
C ALA A 47 11.63 -32.96 6.78
N SER A 48 12.85 -33.46 6.72
CA SER A 48 14.07 -32.66 6.64
C SER A 48 14.26 -32.16 5.20
N HIS A 49 13.95 -30.88 4.96
CA HIS A 49 14.35 -30.17 3.74
C HIS A 49 15.67 -29.47 3.98
N THR A 50 16.67 -29.85 3.19
CA THR A 50 17.98 -29.22 3.14
C THR A 50 17.81 -27.90 2.38
N VAL A 51 17.68 -26.80 3.11
CA VAL A 51 17.58 -25.44 2.52
C VAL A 51 18.98 -25.00 2.12
N ALA A 52 19.13 -24.53 0.89
CA ALA A 52 20.38 -24.01 0.35
C ALA A 52 20.88 -22.83 1.20
N ALA A 53 22.20 -22.68 1.31
CA ALA A 53 22.87 -21.73 2.18
C ALA A 53 22.34 -20.29 1.98
N ASP A 54 21.74 -19.76 3.04
CA ASP A 54 21.33 -18.36 3.20
C ASP A 54 22.50 -17.43 2.85
N SER A 55 22.33 -16.63 1.81
CA SER A 55 23.05 -15.38 1.68
C SER A 55 22.69 -14.52 2.90
N ALA A 56 23.69 -14.05 3.64
CA ALA A 56 23.48 -13.17 4.78
C ALA A 56 22.54 -12.01 4.38
N PRO A 57 21.53 -11.67 5.20
CA PRO A 57 20.58 -10.62 4.88
C PRO A 57 21.34 -9.33 4.58
N ALA A 58 20.97 -8.66 3.48
CA ALA A 58 21.59 -7.40 3.09
C ALA A 58 21.46 -6.42 4.26
N ALA A 59 22.59 -5.88 4.72
CA ALA A 59 22.58 -4.93 5.82
C ALA A 59 21.69 -3.73 5.47
N MET A 60 20.74 -3.42 6.35
CA MET A 60 19.85 -2.28 6.23
C MET A 60 20.63 -0.99 6.01
N SER A 61 20.41 -0.32 4.88
CA SER A 61 21.21 0.83 4.45
C SER A 61 20.37 2.04 4.01
N GLY A 62 19.08 2.02 4.33
CA GLY A 62 18.17 3.14 4.17
C GLY A 62 18.48 4.35 5.06
N THR A 63 17.75 5.43 4.82
CA THR A 63 17.89 6.72 5.53
C THR A 63 16.59 7.13 6.21
N VAL A 64 16.59 8.18 7.03
CA VAL A 64 15.37 8.68 7.69
C VAL A 64 15.10 10.11 7.26
N ALA A 65 13.84 10.43 6.95
CA ALA A 65 13.41 11.79 6.64
C ALA A 65 12.18 12.19 7.46
N SER A 66 12.07 13.48 7.79
CA SER A 66 10.85 14.03 8.38
C SER A 66 9.75 14.15 7.35
N SER A 67 8.48 14.14 7.77
CA SER A 67 7.34 14.38 6.89
C SER A 67 7.40 15.73 6.18
N SER A 68 7.94 16.77 6.83
CA SER A 68 8.17 18.08 6.21
C SER A 68 9.19 18.03 5.06
N SER A 69 10.29 17.30 5.25
CA SER A 69 11.31 17.11 4.21
C SER A 69 10.74 16.30 3.04
N LEU A 70 9.93 15.26 3.35
CA LEU A 70 9.28 14.44 2.34
C LEU A 70 8.22 15.21 1.55
N ASP A 71 7.40 16.04 2.20
CA ASP A 71 6.42 16.89 1.49
C ASP A 71 7.12 17.80 0.48
N GLY A 72 8.23 18.45 0.88
CA GLY A 72 9.04 19.26 -0.02
C GLY A 72 9.58 18.47 -1.21
N LEU A 73 10.17 17.30 -0.96
CA LEU A 73 10.71 16.42 -1.99
C LEU A 73 9.63 15.91 -2.96
N VAL A 74 8.50 15.44 -2.43
CA VAL A 74 7.33 14.96 -3.19
C VAL A 74 6.80 16.07 -4.10
N ARG A 75 6.60 17.27 -3.57
CA ARG A 75 6.11 18.42 -4.36
C ARG A 75 7.09 18.83 -5.45
N GLN A 76 8.38 18.80 -5.16
CA GLN A 76 9.44 19.12 -6.12
C GLN A 76 9.49 18.08 -7.26
N LYS A 77 9.59 16.78 -6.92
CA LYS A 77 9.76 15.70 -7.89
C LYS A 77 8.51 15.45 -8.74
N LEU A 78 7.31 15.66 -8.19
CA LEU A 78 6.03 15.50 -8.89
C LEU A 78 5.44 16.83 -9.41
N ALA A 79 6.27 17.88 -9.52
CA ALA A 79 5.83 19.15 -10.09
C ALA A 79 5.21 18.95 -11.48
N GLY A 80 3.99 19.48 -11.67
CA GLY A 80 3.22 19.32 -12.92
C GLY A 80 2.52 17.96 -13.10
N LYS A 81 2.65 17.02 -12.15
CA LYS A 81 1.96 15.72 -12.17
C LYS A 81 0.70 15.69 -11.30
N PHE A 82 0.50 16.66 -10.42
CA PHE A 82 -0.69 16.74 -9.58
C PHE A 82 -1.95 17.15 -10.35
N SER A 83 -3.10 16.74 -9.85
CA SER A 83 -4.39 17.31 -10.24
C SER A 83 -4.51 18.76 -9.73
N SER A 84 -5.63 19.43 -10.02
CA SER A 84 -5.88 20.80 -9.55
C SER A 84 -6.02 20.91 -8.03
N HIS A 85 -6.41 19.83 -7.35
CA HIS A 85 -6.65 19.79 -5.91
C HIS A 85 -6.12 18.48 -5.31
N PRO A 86 -4.80 18.28 -5.24
CA PRO A 86 -4.24 17.03 -4.76
C PRO A 86 -4.40 16.90 -3.23
N GLY A 87 -4.84 15.74 -2.78
CA GLY A 87 -4.73 15.32 -1.39
C GLY A 87 -3.37 14.67 -1.13
N ILE A 88 -2.47 15.38 -0.43
CA ILE A 88 -1.18 14.83 0.02
C ILE A 88 -1.27 14.70 1.55
N ARG A 89 -1.07 13.50 2.09
CA ARG A 89 -1.17 13.22 3.53
C ARG A 89 -0.02 12.34 4.00
N PHE A 90 0.60 12.75 5.09
CA PHE A 90 1.62 12.03 5.84
C PHE A 90 1.01 11.66 7.19
N GLY A 91 0.88 10.36 7.49
CA GLY A 91 0.37 9.85 8.76
C GLY A 91 1.33 10.05 9.95
N ASP A 92 2.63 10.12 9.69
CA ASP A 92 3.69 10.11 10.71
C ASP A 92 4.62 11.34 10.60
N GLY A 93 5.37 11.60 11.66
CA GLY A 93 6.34 12.70 11.71
C GLY A 93 7.66 12.40 11.00
N SER A 94 8.01 11.12 10.82
CA SER A 94 9.25 10.68 10.20
C SER A 94 9.10 9.28 9.61
N TYR A 95 9.86 8.99 8.57
CA TYR A 95 9.78 7.75 7.81
C TYR A 95 11.18 7.23 7.49
N TYR A 96 11.30 5.91 7.44
CA TYR A 96 12.46 5.21 6.93
C TYR A 96 12.37 5.11 5.40
N LEU A 97 13.37 5.60 4.67
CA LEU A 97 13.48 5.54 3.22
C LEU A 97 14.24 4.26 2.86
N PRO A 98 13.56 3.20 2.42
CA PRO A 98 14.19 1.91 2.18
C PRO A 98 15.11 1.97 0.95
N THR A 99 16.04 1.02 0.87
CA THR A 99 16.72 0.76 -0.40
C THR A 99 15.78 0.06 -1.38
N LEU A 100 16.10 0.11 -2.67
CA LEU A 100 15.36 -0.66 -3.67
C LEU A 100 15.38 -2.17 -3.36
N GLY A 101 16.52 -2.70 -2.89
CA GLY A 101 16.66 -4.11 -2.56
C GLY A 101 15.80 -4.55 -1.37
N GLU A 102 15.65 -3.69 -0.36
CA GLU A 102 14.74 -3.93 0.76
C GLU A 102 13.28 -4.02 0.30
N VAL A 103 12.84 -3.08 -0.54
CA VAL A 103 11.47 -3.12 -1.10
C VAL A 103 11.24 -4.37 -1.94
N GLN A 104 12.20 -4.76 -2.78
CA GLN A 104 12.11 -5.99 -3.58
C GLN A 104 12.01 -7.24 -2.70
N SER A 105 12.79 -7.31 -1.62
CA SER A 105 12.74 -8.44 -0.69
C SER A 105 11.37 -8.57 -0.02
N ILE A 106 10.77 -7.44 0.40
CA ILE A 106 9.43 -7.44 1.02
C ILE A 106 8.36 -7.86 0.00
N LEU A 107 8.45 -7.42 -1.26
CA LEU A 107 7.53 -7.83 -2.32
C LEU A 107 7.61 -9.35 -2.59
N GLU A 108 8.82 -9.90 -2.60
CA GLU A 108 9.03 -11.34 -2.74
C GLU A 108 8.42 -12.12 -1.56
N GLU A 109 8.49 -11.61 -0.33
CA GLU A 109 7.89 -12.24 0.85
C GLU A 109 6.36 -12.15 0.87
N SER A 110 5.81 -11.04 0.38
CA SER A 110 4.39 -10.70 0.36
C SER A 110 3.54 -11.70 -0.43
N GLN A 111 4.05 -12.21 -1.56
CA GLN A 111 3.32 -13.11 -2.47
C GLN A 111 1.96 -12.56 -2.95
N LEU A 112 1.76 -11.23 -2.87
CA LEU A 112 0.52 -10.58 -3.27
C LEU A 112 0.24 -10.74 -4.77
N ASN A 113 1.29 -10.79 -5.58
CA ASN A 113 1.24 -11.09 -7.02
C ASN A 113 0.59 -12.44 -7.38
N ARG A 114 0.41 -13.35 -6.42
CA ARG A 114 -0.29 -14.63 -6.64
C ARG A 114 -1.81 -14.49 -6.57
N ARG A 115 -2.32 -13.35 -6.09
CA ARG A 115 -3.75 -13.11 -5.97
C ARG A 115 -4.33 -12.73 -7.33
N LYS A 116 -5.60 -13.10 -7.54
CA LYS A 116 -6.31 -12.83 -8.78
C LYS A 116 -7.08 -11.52 -8.68
N TRP A 117 -6.90 -10.66 -9.66
CA TRP A 117 -7.75 -9.48 -9.85
C TRP A 117 -9.22 -9.85 -10.04
N LEU A 118 -10.09 -9.17 -9.30
CA LEU A 118 -11.53 -9.33 -9.36
C LEU A 118 -12.17 -7.94 -9.36
N ALA A 119 -12.75 -7.54 -10.49
CA ALA A 119 -13.46 -6.26 -10.64
C ALA A 119 -14.33 -5.92 -9.42
N GLU A 120 -14.12 -4.72 -8.85
CA GLU A 120 -14.90 -4.14 -7.73
C GLU A 120 -14.84 -4.93 -6.41
N ARG A 121 -14.08 -6.03 -6.33
CA ARG A 121 -14.00 -6.91 -5.15
C ARG A 121 -12.59 -7.06 -4.62
N PHE A 122 -11.63 -7.03 -5.52
CA PHE A 122 -10.21 -7.11 -5.26
C PHE A 122 -9.50 -6.51 -6.48
N ASP A 123 -9.64 -5.20 -6.64
CA ASP A 123 -9.07 -4.45 -7.76
C ASP A 123 -7.87 -3.59 -7.32
N CYS A 124 -7.46 -2.64 -8.17
CA CYS A 124 -6.21 -1.90 -8.02
C CYS A 124 -6.03 -1.27 -6.63
N ASP A 125 -7.09 -0.72 -6.05
CA ASP A 125 -7.01 -0.08 -4.73
C ASP A 125 -6.88 -1.11 -3.61
N ASP A 126 -7.61 -2.22 -3.66
CA ASP A 126 -7.51 -3.33 -2.72
C ASP A 126 -6.10 -3.93 -2.69
N PHE A 127 -5.49 -4.16 -3.86
CA PHE A 127 -4.09 -4.58 -3.94
C PHE A 127 -3.17 -3.56 -3.27
N ALA A 128 -3.36 -2.27 -3.55
CA ALA A 128 -2.51 -1.23 -3.00
C ALA A 128 -2.64 -1.09 -1.47
N TYR A 129 -3.85 -1.26 -0.93
CA TYR A 129 -4.12 -1.31 0.51
C TYR A 129 -3.47 -2.52 1.17
N VAL A 130 -3.60 -3.70 0.58
CA VAL A 130 -2.98 -4.92 1.12
C VAL A 130 -1.46 -4.79 1.15
N LEU A 131 -0.84 -4.31 0.07
CA LEU A 131 0.61 -4.10 0.04
C LEU A 131 1.07 -3.08 1.08
N LYS A 132 0.33 -1.96 1.24
CA LYS A 132 0.63 -0.98 2.30
C LYS A 132 0.57 -1.62 3.69
N GLY A 133 -0.40 -2.51 3.92
CA GLY A 133 -0.54 -3.28 5.15
C GLY A 133 0.64 -4.23 5.38
N GLU A 134 1.04 -5.00 4.36
CA GLU A 134 2.17 -5.93 4.43
C GLU A 134 3.49 -5.20 4.72
N MET A 135 3.73 -4.06 4.06
CA MET A 135 4.89 -3.19 4.35
C MET A 135 4.90 -2.68 5.80
N SER A 136 3.73 -2.33 6.34
CA SER A 136 3.59 -1.90 7.74
C SER A 136 3.80 -3.05 8.73
N VAL A 137 3.33 -4.27 8.42
CA VAL A 137 3.58 -5.47 9.23
C VAL A 137 5.07 -5.80 9.25
N HIS A 138 5.73 -5.80 8.08
CA HIS A 138 7.17 -6.03 8.00
C HIS A 138 7.96 -5.02 8.86
N ALA A 139 7.60 -3.73 8.79
CA ALA A 139 8.22 -2.70 9.61
C ALA A 139 8.00 -2.91 11.12
N TYR A 140 6.84 -3.41 11.52
CA TYR A 140 6.50 -3.68 12.92
C TYR A 140 7.22 -4.91 13.47
N GLU A 141 7.33 -5.97 12.68
CA GLU A 141 7.95 -7.24 13.08
C GLU A 141 9.48 -7.18 13.05
N SER A 142 10.05 -6.31 12.21
CA SER A 142 11.48 -6.07 12.21
C SER A 142 11.89 -5.16 13.38
N ASN A 143 12.79 -5.67 14.22
CA ASN A 143 13.37 -4.91 15.32
C ASN A 143 14.33 -3.80 14.86
N GLU A 144 14.56 -3.66 13.55
CA GLU A 144 15.57 -2.78 12.97
C GLU A 144 14.99 -1.41 12.58
N PHE A 145 13.67 -1.32 12.37
CA PHE A 145 13.02 -0.07 12.02
C PHE A 145 12.51 0.68 13.24
N ARG A 146 13.02 1.90 13.43
CA ARG A 146 12.48 2.85 14.42
C ARG A 146 11.25 3.61 13.91
N PHE A 147 11.10 3.72 12.59
CA PHE A 147 10.09 4.52 11.91
C PHE A 147 9.39 3.68 10.85
N PRO A 148 8.13 4.00 10.47
CA PRO A 148 7.47 3.31 9.38
C PRO A 148 8.24 3.48 8.06
N LEU A 149 8.14 2.48 7.18
CA LEU A 149 8.66 2.60 5.82
C LEU A 149 7.96 3.74 5.08
N CYS A 150 8.73 4.49 4.29
CA CYS A 150 8.24 5.53 3.38
C CYS A 150 7.60 4.89 2.13
N VAL A 151 6.58 4.05 2.35
CA VAL A 151 5.81 3.35 1.33
C VAL A 151 4.35 3.71 1.52
N GLY A 152 3.74 4.23 0.47
CA GLY A 152 2.41 4.81 0.49
C GLY A 152 1.50 4.28 -0.62
N ILE A 153 0.34 4.90 -0.78
CA ILE A 153 -0.60 4.65 -1.87
C ILE A 153 -0.81 5.95 -2.65
N VAL A 154 -0.90 5.85 -3.97
CA VAL A 154 -1.15 6.98 -4.87
C VAL A 154 -2.18 6.60 -5.93
N TRP A 155 -3.07 7.54 -6.23
CA TRP A 155 -3.99 7.43 -7.35
C TRP A 155 -3.66 8.48 -8.40
N GLY A 156 -3.53 8.04 -9.66
CA GLY A 156 -3.16 8.88 -10.79
C GLY A 156 -3.24 8.14 -12.13
N ASN A 157 -2.68 8.75 -13.17
CA ASN A 157 -2.53 8.14 -14.49
C ASN A 157 -1.07 7.71 -14.72
N PHE A 158 -0.92 6.55 -15.33
CA PHE A 158 0.37 5.90 -15.59
C PHE A 158 0.41 5.35 -17.01
N ASP A 159 1.59 5.18 -17.59
CA ASP A 159 1.71 4.75 -18.99
C ASP A 159 1.66 3.22 -19.20
N TRP A 160 1.64 2.44 -18.13
CA TRP A 160 1.62 0.97 -18.17
C TRP A 160 0.22 0.38 -17.94
N VAL A 161 -0.76 1.22 -17.64
CA VAL A 161 -2.15 0.84 -17.36
C VAL A 161 -3.07 1.88 -17.97
N ASP A 162 -4.21 1.45 -18.50
CA ASP A 162 -5.18 2.34 -19.09
C ASP A 162 -6.06 3.00 -18.02
N GLY A 163 -6.06 4.33 -18.00
CA GLY A 163 -6.96 5.11 -17.15
C GLY A 163 -6.41 5.41 -15.75
N TYR A 164 -7.33 5.79 -14.88
CA TYR A 164 -7.04 6.20 -13.51
C TYR A 164 -6.85 4.97 -12.63
N HIS A 165 -5.72 4.87 -11.92
CA HIS A 165 -5.28 3.64 -11.27
C HIS A 165 -4.69 3.91 -9.89
N ALA A 166 -4.85 2.95 -8.99
CA ALA A 166 -4.25 2.96 -7.65
C ALA A 166 -3.00 2.08 -7.65
N VAL A 167 -1.88 2.62 -7.15
CA VAL A 167 -0.62 1.89 -7.01
C VAL A 167 0.06 2.26 -5.70
N ASN A 168 1.07 1.49 -5.30
CA ASN A 168 1.94 1.92 -4.21
C ASN A 168 3.07 2.79 -4.75
N TRP A 169 3.67 3.57 -3.87
CA TRP A 169 4.83 4.37 -4.19
C TRP A 169 5.76 4.41 -2.98
N PHE A 170 7.03 4.69 -3.21
CA PHE A 170 8.00 4.91 -2.15
C PHE A 170 9.07 5.91 -2.55
N ILE A 171 9.78 6.43 -1.55
CA ILE A 171 11.02 7.19 -1.75
C ILE A 171 12.14 6.31 -1.27
N ASP A 172 13.05 5.99 -2.16
CA ASP A 172 14.21 5.17 -1.81
C ASP A 172 15.27 5.99 -1.05
N SER A 173 16.27 5.30 -0.50
CA SER A 173 17.36 5.93 0.25
C SER A 173 18.22 6.91 -0.56
N SER A 174 18.10 6.90 -1.90
CA SER A 174 18.72 7.87 -2.80
C SER A 174 17.86 9.12 -3.06
N GLY A 175 16.63 9.15 -2.55
CA GLY A 175 15.68 10.24 -2.72
C GLY A 175 14.89 10.18 -4.02
N GLU A 176 14.88 9.03 -4.70
CA GLU A 176 14.08 8.83 -5.92
C GLU A 176 12.69 8.28 -5.59
N ILE A 177 11.67 8.85 -6.26
CA ILE A 177 10.29 8.35 -6.18
C ILE A 177 10.14 7.20 -7.17
N ARG A 178 9.62 6.09 -6.67
CA ARG A 178 9.31 4.90 -7.45
C ARG A 178 7.87 4.49 -7.22
N PHE A 179 7.24 3.91 -8.23
CA PHE A 179 5.90 3.34 -8.16
C PHE A 179 5.98 1.81 -8.17
N ILE A 180 5.13 1.15 -7.43
CA ILE A 180 5.03 -0.32 -7.38
C ILE A 180 3.67 -0.69 -7.93
N GLU A 181 3.62 -1.52 -8.98
CA GLU A 181 2.39 -2.19 -9.40
C GLU A 181 2.20 -3.43 -8.51
N PRO A 182 1.29 -3.39 -7.52
CA PRO A 182 1.16 -4.46 -6.52
C PRO A 182 0.59 -5.77 -7.10
N GLN A 183 0.08 -5.77 -8.34
CA GLN A 183 -0.47 -6.97 -8.98
C GLN A 183 0.63 -7.87 -9.58
N ASP A 184 1.79 -7.32 -9.93
CA ASP A 184 2.87 -8.07 -10.58
C ASP A 184 4.29 -7.72 -10.07
N ASP A 185 4.36 -7.01 -8.94
CA ASP A 185 5.57 -6.57 -8.23
C ASP A 185 6.54 -5.72 -9.06
N LYS A 186 6.11 -5.19 -10.21
CA LYS A 186 6.96 -4.32 -11.02
C LYS A 186 7.15 -2.97 -10.35
N ILE A 187 8.40 -2.51 -10.35
CA ILE A 187 8.78 -1.19 -9.86
C ILE A 187 9.08 -0.30 -11.06
N PHE A 188 8.43 0.86 -11.11
CA PHE A 188 8.52 1.84 -12.18
C PHE A 188 9.16 3.14 -11.69
N GLU A 189 9.97 3.74 -12.56
CA GLU A 189 10.57 5.06 -12.33
C GLU A 189 9.53 6.18 -12.42
N LEU A 190 9.81 7.34 -11.80
CA LEU A 190 8.91 8.50 -11.78
C LEU A 190 8.45 8.96 -13.17
N SER A 191 9.29 8.81 -14.20
CA SER A 191 9.01 9.21 -15.58
C SER A 191 7.78 8.51 -16.20
N ARG A 192 7.40 7.35 -15.65
CA ARG A 192 6.28 6.52 -16.11
C ARG A 192 4.92 7.03 -15.60
N CYS A 193 4.90 7.94 -14.62
CA CYS A 193 3.69 8.63 -14.18
C CYS A 193 3.30 9.72 -15.19
N GLN A 194 2.08 9.63 -15.73
CA GLN A 194 1.54 10.60 -16.68
C GLN A 194 0.92 11.82 -16.00
N GLY A 195 0.55 11.72 -14.72
CA GLY A 195 0.07 12.82 -13.90
C GLY A 195 -1.32 12.58 -13.35
N GLN A 196 -2.11 13.64 -13.18
CA GLN A 196 -3.43 13.61 -12.53
C GLN A 196 -3.41 12.98 -11.13
N ILE A 197 -2.29 13.09 -10.41
CA ILE A 197 -2.20 12.59 -9.03
C ILE A 197 -3.18 13.39 -8.17
N SER A 198 -4.27 12.75 -7.73
CA SER A 198 -5.29 13.42 -6.91
C SER A 198 -5.22 13.02 -5.44
N LEU A 199 -4.64 11.87 -5.13
CA LEU A 199 -4.45 11.40 -3.76
C LEU A 199 -3.10 10.70 -3.63
N LEU A 200 -2.33 11.10 -2.62
CA LEU A 200 -1.06 10.50 -2.22
C LEU A 200 -1.05 10.41 -0.69
N LEU A 201 -0.94 9.20 -0.18
CA LEU A 201 -0.95 8.84 1.23
C LEU A 201 0.35 8.11 1.57
N VAL A 202 0.92 8.39 2.75
CA VAL A 202 2.04 7.61 3.32
C VAL A 202 1.95 7.49 4.83
#